data_AF-A0A4R3JTH4-F1
#
_entry.id   AF-A0A4R3JTH4-F1
#
_cell.length_a   1.000
_cell.length_b   1.000
_cell.length_c   1.000
_cell.angle_alpha   90.00
_cell.angle_beta   90.00
_cell.angle_gamma   90.00
#
_symmetry.space_group_name_H-M   'P 1'
#
loop_
_entity.id
_entity.type
_entity.pdbx_description
1 polymer ?
#
loop_
_entity_poly.entity_id
_entity_poly.type
_entity_poly.pdbx_seq_one_letter_code
_entity_poly.pdbx_strand_id
1 'polypeptide(L)'
;MASEPPFATTSGLSVEGTPSELEIWYPRIVSELTLCWNHSGIDTYLHKLIMDERHGRRGFPEEIMEELLFLAGVRWHLYPRDPNVPDVDWIMCARRWP
;
A
#
# COMPACT_ATOMS: atom_id res chain seq x y z
N MET A 1 -31.64 -30.10 -21.38
CA MET A 1 -32.19 -29.59 -20.10
C MET A 1 -31.04 -29.70 -19.11
N ALA A 2 -30.16 -28.67 -19.08
CA ALA A 2 -30.04 -27.69 -17.98
C ALA A 2 -29.71 -28.39 -16.65
N SER A 3 -28.56 -28.23 -16.01
CA SER A 3 -27.79 -26.99 -15.80
C SER A 3 -26.35 -27.30 -15.33
N GLU A 4 -25.37 -26.56 -15.85
CA GLU A 4 -24.22 -26.10 -15.04
C GLU A 4 -24.68 -24.84 -14.26
N PRO A 5 -24.14 -24.59 -13.05
CA PRO A 5 -22.88 -23.85 -12.98
C PRO A 5 -21.88 -24.40 -11.94
N PRO A 6 -20.58 -24.49 -12.26
CA PRO A 6 -19.52 -24.52 -11.26
C PRO A 6 -19.07 -23.08 -10.98
N PHE A 7 -19.87 -22.29 -10.27
CA PHE A 7 -19.45 -20.94 -9.88
C PHE A 7 -19.62 -20.69 -8.39
N ALA A 8 -18.46 -20.45 -7.79
CA ALA A 8 -18.24 -19.60 -6.63
C ALA A 8 -18.85 -20.06 -5.30
N THR A 9 -18.03 -20.80 -4.54
CA THR A 9 -17.91 -20.52 -3.11
C THR A 9 -16.43 -20.43 -2.77
N THR A 10 -15.77 -19.36 -3.22
CA THR A 10 -14.54 -18.87 -2.57
C THR A 10 -14.99 -18.16 -1.30
N SER A 11 -15.47 -18.93 -0.32
CA SER A 11 -15.72 -18.40 1.02
C SER A 11 -14.40 -18.39 1.77
N GLY A 12 -13.95 -17.17 2.08
CA GLY A 12 -13.01 -16.91 3.15
C GLY A 12 -11.59 -17.36 2.85
N LEU A 13 -10.84 -16.52 2.15
CA LEU A 13 -9.45 -16.35 2.55
C LEU A 13 -9.50 -15.78 3.98
N SER A 14 -9.59 -16.66 4.97
CA SER A 14 -9.27 -16.31 6.34
C SER A 14 -7.79 -15.97 6.35
N VAL A 15 -7.50 -14.68 6.13
CA VAL A 15 -6.22 -14.12 6.52
C VAL A 15 -6.25 -14.12 8.04
N GLU A 16 -5.95 -15.27 8.66
CA GLU A 16 -5.61 -15.34 10.08
C GLU A 16 -4.21 -14.73 10.25
N GLY A 17 -4.12 -13.44 9.98
CA GLY A 17 -3.02 -12.58 10.36
C GLY A 17 -3.50 -11.74 11.52
N THR A 18 -2.68 -11.58 12.54
CA THR A 18 -2.87 -10.50 13.49
C THR A 18 -2.92 -9.19 12.69
N PRO A 19 -3.98 -8.38 12.82
CA PRO A 19 -4.10 -7.14 12.06
C PRO A 19 -2.91 -6.25 12.38
N SER A 20 -2.33 -5.63 11.35
CA SER A 20 -1.18 -4.75 11.54
C SER A 20 -1.61 -3.47 12.26
N GLU A 21 -0.66 -2.73 12.83
CA GLU A 21 -0.98 -1.46 13.51
C GLU A 21 -1.59 -0.47 12.50
N LEU A 22 -1.15 -0.50 11.24
CA LEU A 22 -1.77 0.27 10.16
C LEU A 22 -3.25 -0.08 9.95
N GLU A 23 -3.62 -1.36 10.01
CA GLU A 23 -5.00 -1.82 9.85
C GLU A 23 -5.89 -1.44 11.03
N ILE A 24 -5.35 -1.53 12.26
CA ILE A 24 -6.06 -1.18 13.48
C ILE A 24 -6.33 0.33 13.55
N TRP A 25 -5.29 1.15 13.35
CA TRP A 25 -5.37 2.59 13.58
C TRP A 25 -5.85 3.37 12.35
N TYR A 26 -5.57 2.88 11.15
CA TYR A 26 -5.86 3.57 9.89
C TYR A 26 -6.60 2.70 8.87
N PRO A 27 -7.79 2.15 9.22
CA PRO A 27 -8.55 1.25 8.34
C PRO A 27 -8.94 1.91 7.00
N ARG A 28 -9.13 3.24 7.00
CA ARG A 28 -9.37 4.00 5.76
C ARG A 28 -8.18 3.97 4.81
N ILE A 29 -6.96 4.07 5.35
CA ILE A 29 -5.75 4.02 4.53
C ILE A 29 -5.59 2.63 3.94
N VAL A 30 -5.79 1.57 4.73
CA VAL A 30 -5.74 0.18 4.26
C VAL A 30 -6.80 -0.11 3.20
N SER A 31 -8.03 0.37 3.39
CA SER A 31 -9.09 0.23 2.38
C SER A 31 -8.70 0.91 1.07
N GLU A 32 -8.14 2.12 1.13
CA GLU A 32 -7.67 2.80 -0.09
C GLU A 32 -6.48 2.05 -0.70
N LEU A 33 -5.49 1.66 0.09
CA LEU A 33 -4.32 0.90 -0.37
C LEU A 33 -4.75 -0.37 -1.12
N THR A 34 -5.70 -1.14 -0.58
CA THR A 34 -6.18 -2.37 -1.23
C THR A 34 -6.96 -2.08 -2.51
N LEU A 35 -7.77 -1.03 -2.54
CA LEU A 35 -8.53 -0.62 -3.73
C LEU A 35 -7.62 -0.13 -4.86
N CYS A 36 -6.62 0.70 -4.54
CA CYS A 36 -5.73 1.28 -5.55
C CYS A 36 -4.43 0.50 -5.79
N TRP A 37 -4.18 -0.61 -5.07
CA TRP A 37 -2.91 -1.34 -5.12
C TRP A 37 -2.45 -1.70 -6.54
N ASN A 38 -3.38 -2.13 -7.40
CA ASN A 38 -3.08 -2.55 -8.77
C ASN A 38 -3.20 -1.40 -9.80
N HIS A 39 -3.49 -0.18 -9.37
CA HIS A 39 -3.63 0.99 -10.22
C HIS A 39 -2.34 1.82 -10.23
N SER A 40 -2.08 2.56 -11.31
CA SER A 40 -0.93 3.47 -11.41
C SER A 40 -0.95 4.61 -10.39
N GLY A 41 -2.10 4.88 -9.76
CA GLY A 41 -2.25 5.92 -8.74
C GLY A 41 -1.68 5.57 -7.36
N ILE A 42 -1.34 4.30 -7.10
CA ILE A 42 -0.85 3.86 -5.78
C ILE A 42 0.48 4.52 -5.41
N ASP A 43 1.38 4.71 -6.38
CA ASP A 43 2.70 5.27 -6.13
C ASP A 43 2.60 6.74 -5.70
N THR A 44 1.69 7.50 -6.34
CA THR A 44 1.35 8.86 -5.92
C THR A 44 0.67 8.89 -4.56
N TYR A 45 -0.18 7.91 -4.26
CA TYR A 45 -0.85 7.82 -2.97
C TYR A 45 0.15 7.55 -1.84
N LEU A 46 1.01 6.54 -1.99
CA LEU A 46 2.09 6.22 -1.05
C LEU A 46 3.04 7.40 -0.85
N HIS A 47 3.43 8.10 -1.93
CA HIS A 47 4.26 9.30 -1.85
C HIS A 47 3.61 10.37 -0.95
N LYS A 48 2.33 10.67 -1.17
CA LYS A 48 1.59 11.65 -0.35
C LYS A 48 1.43 11.23 1.11
N LEU A 49 1.33 9.92 1.36
CA LEU A 49 1.26 9.39 2.72
C LEU A 49 2.59 9.58 3.48
N ILE A 50 3.71 9.31 2.80
CA ILE A 50 5.05 9.26 3.40
C ILE A 50 5.70 10.65 3.48
N MET A 51 5.53 11.50 2.46
CA MET A 51 6.02 12.89 2.47
C MET A 51 5.18 13.84 3.32
N ASP A 52 4.09 13.34 3.90
CA ASP A 52 3.17 14.11 4.75
C ASP A 52 2.72 15.43 4.10
N GLU A 53 2.41 15.40 2.80
CA GLU A 53 1.87 16.57 2.08
C GLU A 53 0.42 16.91 2.49
N ARG A 54 -0.06 16.41 3.63
CA ARG A 54 -1.43 16.56 4.12
C ARG A 54 -1.66 17.84 4.93
N HIS A 55 -0.91 18.89 4.62
CA HIS A 55 -1.15 20.27 5.04
C HIS A 55 -1.51 20.41 6.53
N GLY A 56 -0.58 20.07 7.43
CA GLY A 56 -0.70 20.37 8.86
C GLY A 56 -1.11 19.21 9.76
N ARG A 57 -0.96 17.95 9.32
CA ARG A 57 -1.02 16.79 10.21
C ARG A 57 0.37 16.51 10.78
N ARG A 58 0.44 15.98 12.01
CA ARG A 58 1.68 15.38 12.50
C ARG A 58 1.85 14.09 11.70
N GLY A 59 3.06 13.82 11.21
CA GLY A 59 3.39 12.59 10.49
C GLY A 59 2.98 11.34 11.24
N PHE A 60 3.14 10.18 10.60
CA PHE A 60 2.78 8.93 11.24
C PHE A 60 3.72 8.58 12.40
N PRO A 61 3.24 7.79 13.37
CA PRO A 61 4.11 7.05 14.27
C PRO A 61 5.13 6.22 13.49
N GLU A 62 6.27 5.95 14.11
CA GLU A 62 7.39 5.23 13.49
C GLU A 62 6.94 3.87 12.95
N GLU A 63 6.19 3.10 13.74
CA GLU A 63 5.70 1.77 13.39
C GLU A 63 4.83 1.80 12.12
N ILE A 64 4.02 2.85 11.99
CA ILE A 64 3.13 3.04 10.85
C ILE A 64 3.91 3.51 9.62
N MET A 65 4.93 4.35 9.82
CA MET A 65 5.81 4.78 8.74
C MET A 65 6.63 3.60 8.20
N GLU A 66 7.14 2.73 9.07
CA GLU A 66 7.84 1.50 8.69
C GLU A 66 6.96 0.60 7.82
N GLU A 67 5.70 0.38 8.20
CA GLU A 67 4.75 -0.40 7.40
C GLU A 67 4.52 0.24 6.02
N LEU A 68 4.34 1.55 5.95
CA LEU A 68 4.14 2.26 4.67
C LEU A 68 5.38 2.20 3.78
N LEU A 69 6.58 2.35 4.36
CA LEU A 69 7.85 2.22 3.65
C LEU A 69 8.10 0.79 3.18
N PHE A 70 7.71 -0.20 3.98
CA PHE A 70 7.75 -1.60 3.60
C PHE A 70 6.86 -1.85 2.37
N LEU A 71 5.59 -1.40 2.42
CA LEU A 71 4.65 -1.52 1.31
C LEU A 71 5.16 -0.83 0.03
N ALA A 72 5.74 0.37 0.14
CA ALA A 72 6.35 1.05 -0.99
C ALA A 72 7.54 0.26 -1.58
N GLY A 73 8.37 -0.34 -0.72
CA GLY A 73 9.45 -1.22 -1.16
C GLY A 73 8.97 -2.49 -1.86
N VAL A 74 7.90 -3.12 -1.36
CA VAL A 74 7.26 -4.28 -2.01
C VAL A 74 6.73 -3.88 -3.39
N ARG A 75 6.05 -2.73 -3.49
CA ARG A 75 5.53 -2.22 -4.75
C ARG A 75 6.64 -2.00 -5.77
N TRP A 76 7.74 -1.35 -5.36
CA TRP A 76 8.92 -1.12 -6.20
C TRP A 76 9.52 -2.44 -6.71
N HIS A 77 9.59 -3.46 -5.87
CA HIS A 77 10.14 -4.76 -6.25
C HIS A 77 9.26 -5.51 -7.25
N LEU A 78 7.94 -5.45 -7.08
CA LEU A 78 6.98 -6.14 -7.93
C LEU A 78 6.71 -5.42 -9.26
N TYR A 79 6.82 -4.09 -9.27
CA TYR A 79 6.55 -3.24 -10.42
C TYR A 79 7.71 -2.26 -10.61
N PRO A 80 8.91 -2.76 -11.02
CA PRO A 80 10.04 -1.91 -11.27
C PRO A 80 9.65 -0.85 -12.30
N ARG A 81 9.77 0.42 -11.88
CA ARG A 81 9.32 1.57 -12.66
C ARG A 81 10.07 1.66 -13.99
N ASP A 82 9.42 2.25 -15.00
CA ASP A 82 10.05 2.54 -16.29
C ASP A 82 11.32 3.40 -16.11
N PRO A 83 12.50 2.92 -16.56
CA PRO A 83 13.76 3.62 -16.39
C PRO A 83 13.84 4.96 -17.15
N ASN A 84 12.90 5.26 -18.05
CA ASN A 84 12.90 6.51 -18.83
C ASN A 84 12.15 7.67 -18.15
N VAL A 85 11.49 7.43 -17.01
CA VAL A 85 10.85 8.50 -16.25
C VAL A 85 11.80 8.93 -15.13
N PRO A 86 12.47 10.11 -15.24
CA PRO A 86 13.32 10.62 -14.18
C PRO A 86 12.42 11.09 -13.05
N ASP A 87 12.19 10.21 -12.09
CA ASP A 87 11.57 10.58 -10.84
C ASP A 87 12.52 10.29 -9.71
N VAL A 88 12.59 11.23 -8.78
CA VAL A 88 13.42 11.13 -7.59
C VAL A 88 12.90 9.91 -6.84
N ASP A 89 13.72 8.87 -6.71
CA ASP A 89 13.30 7.61 -6.08
C ASP A 89 13.19 7.85 -4.57
N TRP A 90 12.11 8.55 -4.19
CA TRP A 90 11.84 9.02 -2.85
C TRP A 90 11.77 7.87 -1.86
N ILE A 91 11.47 6.66 -2.33
CA ILE A 91 11.51 5.41 -1.57
C ILE A 91 12.94 5.16 -1.05
N MET A 92 13.97 5.43 -1.86
CA MET A 92 15.37 5.32 -1.46
C MET A 92 15.78 6.41 -0.46
N CYS A 93 15.27 7.64 -0.63
CA CYS A 93 15.47 8.71 0.34
C CYS A 93 14.76 8.43 1.68
N ALA A 94 13.56 7.86 1.63
CA ALA A 94 12.75 7.58 2.81
C ALA A 94 13.26 6.34 3.58
N ARG A 95 13.82 5.34 2.89
CA ARG A 95 14.55 4.22 3.53
C ARG A 95 15.88 4.63 4.20
N ARG A 96 16.35 5.86 4.01
CA ARG A 96 17.55 6.42 4.66
C ARG A 96 17.21 7.13 5.99
N TRP A 97 15.93 7.25 6.35
CA TRP A 97 15.51 7.88 7.59
C TRP A 97 16.07 7.10 8.81
N PRO A 98 16.78 7.76 9.75
CA PRO A 98 17.38 7.12 10.91
C PRO A 98 16.38 6.77 12.01
#